data_AF-A0A2E6YSM8-F1
#
_entry.id   AF-A0A2E6YSM8-F1
#
_cell.length_a   1.000
_cell.length_b   1.000
_cell.length_c   1.000
_cell.angle_alpha   90.00
_cell.angle_beta   90.00
_cell.angle_gamma   90.00
#
_symmetry.space_group_name_H-M   'P 1'
#
loop_
_entity.id
_entity.type
_entity.pdbx_description
1 polymer ?
#
loop_
_entity_poly.entity_id
_entity_poly.type
_entity_poly.pdbx_seq_one_letter_code
_entity_poly.pdbx_strand_id
1 'polypeptide(L)'
;MSKSLFLGLLLIALGGCVSATVDEMTYNEPVAGIGESSVVILGRRHAPDYDTEFDFIKCIGDHIHSGDPSIEVINEIAFINEFYPWFEPRTAPMQPQTIDRLLQLPPVANRFAEMQLEYMIWIDGNTIDTESTGSMSCGIGPGVAGCFGFGTWGTESEYEATIWDFTDKVEVGRVSAVTSGQNYMPAVVVPIPILAPVQGTACDSLGDQLLEYLSANH
;
A
#
# COMPACT_ATOMS: atom_id res chain seq x y z
N MET A 1 20.78 22.63 47.66
CA MET A 1 20.09 23.39 46.58
C MET A 1 20.06 22.50 45.35
N SER A 2 18.97 21.74 45.17
CA SER A 2 18.73 20.93 43.97
C SER A 2 17.26 21.09 43.63
N LYS A 3 16.95 21.99 42.69
CA LYS A 3 15.58 22.26 42.21
C LYS A 3 15.50 22.36 40.69
N SER A 4 16.52 21.91 39.96
CA SER A 4 16.61 22.08 38.50
C SER A 4 16.56 20.78 37.71
N LEU A 5 16.05 19.69 38.27
CA LEU A 5 16.08 18.38 37.61
C LEU A 5 14.74 17.63 37.67
N PHE A 6 13.65 18.26 37.24
CA PHE A 6 12.37 17.58 37.01
C PHE A 6 11.60 18.22 35.83
N LEU A 7 12.32 18.60 34.78
CA LEU A 7 11.72 18.98 33.49
C LEU A 7 12.19 18.00 32.43
N GLY A 8 11.86 16.72 32.65
CA GLY A 8 12.26 15.61 31.80
C GLY A 8 11.04 14.84 31.34
N LEU A 9 10.65 15.10 30.09
CA LEU A 9 10.12 14.12 29.16
C LEU A 9 8.81 13.40 29.55
N LEU A 10 7.69 14.10 29.37
CA LEU A 10 6.41 13.45 29.10
C LEU A 10 5.95 13.84 27.68
N LEU A 11 6.74 13.47 26.67
CA LEU A 11 6.21 13.30 25.31
C LEU A 11 5.31 12.06 25.37
N ILE A 12 4.04 12.26 25.70
CA ILE A 12 3.03 11.23 25.51
C ILE A 12 2.95 11.04 24.00
N ALA A 13 3.35 9.86 23.52
CA ALA A 13 3.10 9.44 22.16
C ALA A 13 1.58 9.40 21.93
N LEU A 14 1.03 10.50 21.40
CA LEU A 14 -0.30 10.55 20.81
C LEU A 14 -0.24 9.84 19.45
N GLY A 15 0.09 8.54 19.47
CA GLY A 15 -0.15 7.68 18.32
C GLY A 15 -1.63 7.38 18.27
N GLY A 16 -2.28 7.58 17.11
CA GLY A 16 -3.60 7.02 16.88
C GLY A 16 -3.55 5.51 17.06
N CYS A 17 -4.54 4.93 17.73
CA CYS A 17 -4.67 3.47 17.75
C CYS A 17 -5.11 3.01 16.35
N VAL A 18 -4.32 2.12 15.77
CA VAL A 18 -4.63 1.40 14.53
C VAL A 18 -4.69 -0.08 14.87
N SER A 19 -5.67 -0.77 14.31
CA SER A 19 -5.76 -2.23 14.32
C SER A 19 -5.43 -2.74 12.92
N ALA A 20 -4.68 -3.83 12.85
CA ALA A 20 -4.33 -4.49 11.58
C ALA A 20 -4.60 -5.99 11.70
N THR A 21 -5.18 -6.56 10.64
CA THR A 21 -5.40 -7.99 10.47
C THR A 21 -4.88 -8.40 9.10
N VAL A 22 -4.07 -9.46 9.07
CA VAL A 22 -3.49 -10.02 7.85
C VAL A 22 -4.03 -11.42 7.67
N ASP A 23 -4.49 -11.74 6.48
CA ASP A 23 -4.88 -13.08 6.07
C ASP A 23 -4.07 -13.49 4.85
N GLU A 24 -3.38 -14.61 4.95
CA GLU A 24 -2.43 -15.11 3.97
C GLU A 24 -2.87 -16.49 3.48
N MET A 25 -2.91 -16.65 2.16
CA MET A 25 -3.25 -17.88 1.46
C MET A 25 -2.17 -18.17 0.44
N THR A 26 -1.17 -18.97 0.83
CA THR A 26 -0.07 -19.36 -0.05
C THR A 26 -0.26 -20.79 -0.57
N TYR A 27 -0.15 -20.98 -1.88
CA TYR A 27 -0.38 -22.27 -2.54
C TYR A 27 0.92 -22.97 -2.92
N ASN A 28 1.95 -22.22 -3.35
CA ASN A 28 3.27 -22.73 -3.73
C ASN A 28 4.38 -21.72 -3.34
N GLU A 29 5.02 -21.88 -2.18
CA GLU A 29 6.14 -21.02 -1.77
C GLU A 29 7.40 -21.23 -2.63
N PRO A 30 8.13 -20.16 -3.02
CA PRO A 30 9.38 -20.29 -3.74
C PRO A 30 10.45 -20.89 -2.82
N VAL A 31 10.96 -22.08 -3.16
CA VAL A 31 11.94 -22.81 -2.33
C VAL A 31 13.32 -22.11 -2.25
N ALA A 32 13.60 -21.14 -3.12
CA ALA A 32 14.92 -20.50 -3.24
C ALA A 32 14.87 -18.96 -3.32
N GLY A 33 13.73 -18.33 -3.02
CA GLY A 33 13.49 -16.91 -3.33
C GLY A 33 13.55 -16.62 -4.83
N ILE A 34 13.48 -15.34 -5.21
CA ILE A 34 13.41 -14.95 -6.63
C ILE A 34 14.78 -14.85 -7.34
N GLY A 35 15.89 -14.97 -6.59
CA GLY A 35 17.24 -14.92 -7.15
C GLY A 35 17.57 -13.59 -7.83
N GLU A 36 18.10 -13.65 -9.06
CA GLU A 36 18.41 -12.48 -9.90
C GLU A 36 17.22 -12.06 -10.78
N SER A 37 16.04 -12.67 -10.58
CA SER A 37 14.84 -12.30 -11.32
C SER A 37 14.19 -11.06 -10.72
N SER A 38 13.46 -10.33 -11.55
CA SER A 38 12.75 -9.13 -11.14
C SER A 38 11.27 -9.42 -10.84
N VAL A 39 10.68 -8.57 -10.01
CA VAL A 39 9.26 -8.56 -9.68
C VAL A 39 8.65 -7.21 -10.03
N VAL A 40 7.40 -7.19 -10.49
CA VAL A 40 6.64 -5.96 -10.66
C VAL A 40 5.42 -5.95 -9.75
N ILE A 41 5.14 -4.79 -9.15
CA ILE A 41 3.96 -4.57 -8.31
C ILE A 41 3.07 -3.57 -9.04
N LEU A 42 1.83 -3.94 -9.31
CA LEU A 42 0.87 -3.15 -10.08
C LEU A 42 -0.39 -2.92 -9.25
N GLY A 43 -0.87 -1.67 -9.19
CA GLY A 43 -2.17 -1.36 -8.60
C GLY A 43 -3.31 -1.59 -9.59
N ARG A 44 -4.48 -2.00 -9.10
CA ARG A 44 -5.69 -2.04 -9.91
C ARG A 44 -6.16 -0.61 -10.18
N ARG A 45 -6.38 -0.25 -11.45
CA ARG A 45 -6.76 1.12 -11.87
C ARG A 45 -7.83 1.17 -12.96
N HIS A 46 -8.67 0.14 -12.98
CA HIS A 46 -9.63 -0.10 -14.06
C HIS A 46 -11.07 0.03 -13.59
N ALA A 47 -11.28 0.20 -12.29
CA ALA A 47 -12.61 0.38 -11.74
C ALA A 47 -13.03 1.86 -11.89
N PRO A 48 -14.26 2.13 -12.36
CA PRO A 48 -14.71 3.51 -12.58
C PRO A 48 -14.89 4.30 -11.28
N ASP A 49 -14.93 3.63 -10.14
CA ASP A 49 -15.28 4.16 -8.83
C ASP A 49 -14.15 4.15 -7.80
N TYR A 50 -13.02 3.46 -8.07
CA TYR A 50 -11.81 3.56 -7.25
C TYR A 50 -10.57 3.06 -7.99
N ASP A 51 -9.40 3.55 -7.56
CA ASP A 51 -8.09 3.11 -8.01
C ASP A 51 -7.21 2.89 -6.78
N THR A 52 -6.40 1.83 -6.76
CA THR A 52 -5.39 1.64 -5.71
C THR A 52 -4.38 2.79 -5.72
N GLU A 53 -4.01 3.34 -4.58
CA GLU A 53 -3.22 4.55 -4.49
C GLU A 53 -1.77 4.32 -4.96
N PHE A 54 -1.20 5.21 -5.79
CA PHE A 54 0.21 5.10 -6.25
C PHE A 54 1.21 5.08 -5.09
N ASP A 55 0.95 5.89 -4.07
CA ASP A 55 1.80 5.96 -2.88
C ASP A 55 1.79 4.63 -2.10
N PHE A 56 0.70 3.86 -2.18
CA PHE A 56 0.61 2.54 -1.57
C PHE A 56 1.52 1.52 -2.29
N ILE A 57 1.44 1.46 -3.63
CA ILE A 57 2.31 0.60 -4.44
C ILE A 57 3.78 0.95 -4.23
N LYS A 58 4.10 2.25 -4.20
CA LYS A 58 5.44 2.74 -3.90
C LYS A 58 5.90 2.32 -2.51
N CYS A 59 5.03 2.45 -1.50
CA CYS A 59 5.35 2.07 -0.13
C CYS A 59 5.73 0.58 -0.04
N ILE A 60 4.97 -0.32 -0.66
CA ILE A 60 5.29 -1.76 -0.67
C ILE A 60 6.64 -2.01 -1.34
N GLY A 61 6.87 -1.42 -2.51
CA GLY A 61 8.15 -1.58 -3.22
C GLY A 61 9.34 -1.05 -2.42
N ASP A 62 9.21 0.11 -1.78
CA ASP A 62 10.22 0.70 -0.91
C ASP A 62 10.46 -0.19 0.34
N HIS A 63 9.41 -0.80 0.91
CA HIS A 63 9.50 -1.70 2.05
C HIS A 63 10.27 -2.99 1.72
N ILE A 64 9.92 -3.65 0.62
CA ILE A 64 10.60 -4.86 0.14
C ILE A 64 12.07 -4.55 -0.14
N HIS A 65 12.35 -3.49 -0.89
CA HIS A 65 13.73 -3.10 -1.22
C HIS A 65 14.56 -2.72 0.03
N SER A 66 13.91 -2.13 1.05
CA SER A 66 14.57 -1.82 2.32
C SER A 66 14.88 -3.07 3.14
N GLY A 67 14.03 -4.10 3.04
CA GLY A 67 14.20 -5.38 3.73
C GLY A 67 15.24 -6.29 3.06
N ASP A 68 15.18 -6.41 1.73
CA ASP A 68 16.17 -7.14 0.93
C ASP A 68 16.53 -6.36 -0.34
N PRO A 69 17.67 -5.65 -0.36
CA PRO A 69 18.11 -4.88 -1.52
C PRO A 69 18.47 -5.73 -2.76
N SER A 70 18.58 -7.06 -2.63
CA SER A 70 18.83 -7.95 -3.76
C SER A 70 17.58 -8.20 -4.61
N ILE A 71 16.38 -7.94 -4.06
CA ILE A 71 15.12 -8.05 -4.77
C ILE A 71 14.96 -6.83 -5.69
N GLU A 72 14.95 -7.08 -7.00
CA GLU A 72 14.68 -6.04 -8.00
C GLU A 72 13.18 -5.84 -8.18
N VAL A 73 12.63 -4.78 -7.56
CA VAL A 73 11.25 -4.34 -7.76
C VAL A 73 11.18 -3.33 -8.91
N ILE A 74 10.58 -3.71 -10.03
CA ILE A 74 10.35 -2.81 -11.17
C ILE A 74 9.29 -1.78 -10.79
N ASN A 75 9.58 -0.51 -11.09
CA ASN A 75 8.63 0.59 -10.88
C ASN A 75 7.39 0.45 -11.78
N GLU A 76 6.19 0.57 -11.19
CA GLU A 76 4.90 0.48 -11.87
C GLU A 76 4.81 1.35 -13.14
N ILE A 77 5.20 2.62 -13.05
CA ILE A 77 5.11 3.56 -14.18
C ILE A 77 6.12 3.21 -15.27
N ALA A 78 7.34 2.79 -14.90
CA ALA A 78 8.34 2.34 -15.87
C ALA A 78 7.86 1.09 -16.62
N PHE A 79 7.27 0.13 -15.91
CA PHE A 79 6.68 -1.07 -16.49
C PHE A 79 5.55 -0.73 -17.47
N ILE A 80 4.58 0.11 -17.07
CA ILE A 80 3.46 0.50 -17.93
C ILE A 80 3.96 1.15 -19.22
N ASN A 81 4.99 2.00 -19.13
CA ASN A 81 5.56 2.67 -20.29
C ASN A 81 6.28 1.71 -21.24
N GLU A 82 7.04 0.75 -20.72
CA GLU A 82 7.75 -0.25 -21.55
C GLU A 82 6.76 -1.15 -22.29
N PHE A 83 5.62 -1.47 -21.66
CA PHE A 83 4.55 -2.27 -22.25
C PHE A 83 3.42 -1.44 -22.85
N TYR A 84 3.66 -0.20 -23.26
CA TYR A 84 2.65 0.57 -23.97
C TYR A 84 2.28 -0.12 -25.31
N PRO A 85 0.97 -0.29 -25.65
CA PRO A 85 -0.22 0.20 -24.93
C PRO A 85 -0.96 -0.88 -24.13
N TRP A 86 -0.33 -2.02 -23.82
CA TRP A 86 -1.00 -3.21 -23.27
C TRP A 86 -1.34 -3.14 -21.79
N PHE A 87 -0.71 -2.25 -21.02
CA PHE A 87 -0.97 -2.07 -19.58
C PHE A 87 -1.55 -0.70 -19.23
N GLU A 88 -2.18 -0.01 -20.17
CA GLU A 88 -2.93 1.22 -19.86
C GLU A 88 -4.22 0.90 -19.08
N PRO A 89 -4.78 1.84 -18.30
CA PRO A 89 -6.04 1.66 -17.56
C PRO A 89 -7.25 1.18 -18.39
N ARG A 90 -7.19 1.23 -19.72
CA ARG A 90 -8.28 0.75 -20.59
C ARG A 90 -8.00 -0.58 -21.28
N THR A 91 -6.76 -1.03 -21.26
CA THR A 91 -6.28 -2.17 -22.04
C THR A 91 -5.59 -3.22 -21.18
N ALA A 92 -5.16 -2.88 -19.95
CA ALA A 92 -4.52 -3.83 -19.08
C ALA A 92 -5.45 -5.00 -18.76
N PRO A 93 -4.92 -6.24 -18.73
CA PRO A 93 -5.75 -7.42 -18.52
C PRO A 93 -6.27 -7.43 -17.09
N MET A 94 -7.58 -7.43 -16.87
CA MET A 94 -8.20 -7.37 -15.52
C MET A 94 -7.88 -8.56 -14.59
N GLN A 95 -7.26 -9.59 -15.12
CA GLN A 95 -7.03 -10.87 -14.47
C GLN A 95 -5.66 -11.39 -14.90
N PRO A 96 -4.82 -11.86 -13.96
CA PRO A 96 -3.50 -12.41 -14.29
C PRO A 96 -3.56 -13.52 -15.36
N GLN A 97 -4.59 -14.37 -15.35
CA GLN A 97 -4.82 -15.41 -16.36
C GLN A 97 -4.95 -14.87 -17.79
N THR A 98 -5.35 -13.60 -17.95
CA THR A 98 -5.49 -12.98 -19.27
C THR A 98 -4.15 -12.53 -19.84
N ILE A 99 -3.09 -12.47 -19.02
CA ILE A 99 -1.74 -12.11 -19.46
C ILE A 99 -1.15 -13.17 -20.39
N ASP A 100 -1.54 -14.44 -20.25
CA ASP A 100 -1.13 -15.51 -21.17
C ASP A 100 -1.46 -15.19 -22.63
N ARG A 101 -2.57 -14.47 -22.87
CA ARG A 101 -2.93 -14.02 -24.22
C ARG A 101 -2.03 -12.89 -24.71
N LEU A 102 -1.60 -11.99 -23.82
CA LEU A 102 -0.64 -10.95 -24.16
C LEU A 102 0.74 -11.54 -24.45
N LEU A 103 1.17 -12.55 -23.70
CA LEU A 103 2.44 -13.26 -23.92
C LEU A 103 2.47 -14.06 -25.23
N GLN A 104 1.34 -14.24 -25.91
CA GLN A 104 1.33 -14.80 -27.28
C GLN A 104 1.76 -13.77 -28.33
N LEU A 105 1.76 -12.47 -28.00
CA LEU A 105 2.23 -11.42 -28.88
C LEU A 105 3.77 -11.34 -28.78
N PRO A 106 4.51 -11.61 -29.88
CA PRO A 106 5.97 -11.58 -29.87
C PRO A 106 6.60 -10.29 -29.27
N PRO A 107 6.11 -9.07 -29.56
CA PRO A 107 6.72 -7.87 -28.96
C PRO A 107 6.55 -7.83 -27.44
N VAL A 108 5.46 -8.34 -26.90
CA VAL A 108 5.21 -8.36 -25.45
C VAL A 108 6.09 -9.43 -24.80
N ALA A 109 6.06 -10.65 -25.33
CA ALA A 109 6.85 -11.77 -24.80
C ALA A 109 8.36 -11.47 -24.75
N ASN A 110 8.89 -10.84 -25.80
CA ASN A 110 10.31 -10.47 -25.84
C ASN A 110 10.67 -9.46 -24.75
N ARG A 111 9.81 -8.47 -24.49
CA ARG A 111 10.04 -7.48 -23.42
C ARG A 111 9.96 -8.09 -22.02
N PHE A 112 9.04 -9.01 -21.78
CA PHE A 112 8.99 -9.78 -20.53
C PHE A 112 10.28 -10.57 -20.31
N ALA A 113 10.78 -11.25 -21.35
CA ALA A 113 12.02 -12.01 -21.28
C ALA A 113 13.26 -11.12 -21.06
N GLU A 114 13.30 -9.93 -21.67
CA GLU A 114 14.39 -8.96 -21.51
C GLU A 114 14.48 -8.39 -20.09
N MET A 115 13.34 -8.24 -19.39
CA MET A 115 13.30 -7.76 -18.01
C MET A 115 13.46 -8.86 -16.96
N GLN A 116 13.58 -10.12 -17.38
CA GLN A 116 13.73 -11.27 -16.46
C GLN A 116 12.66 -11.28 -15.36
N LEU A 117 11.41 -10.97 -15.73
CA LEU A 117 10.28 -10.91 -14.83
C LEU A 117 9.82 -12.32 -14.43
N GLU A 118 9.95 -12.65 -13.15
CA GLU A 118 9.47 -13.94 -12.60
C GLU A 118 8.05 -13.81 -12.06
N TYR A 119 7.82 -12.77 -11.25
CA TYR A 119 6.55 -12.55 -10.57
C TYR A 119 5.92 -11.21 -10.94
N MET A 120 4.58 -11.22 -10.99
CA MET A 120 3.77 -10.02 -10.97
C MET A 120 2.84 -10.06 -9.78
N ILE A 121 2.91 -9.02 -8.96
CA ILE A 121 2.07 -8.84 -7.79
C ILE A 121 1.00 -7.82 -8.16
N TRP A 122 -0.25 -8.28 -8.23
CA TRP A 122 -1.39 -7.42 -8.47
C TRP A 122 -1.97 -6.99 -7.13
N ILE A 123 -1.98 -5.69 -6.85
CA ILE A 123 -2.61 -5.11 -5.66
C ILE A 123 -3.99 -4.57 -6.03
N ASP A 124 -5.00 -4.97 -5.28
CA ASP A 124 -6.36 -4.43 -5.33
C ASP A 124 -6.73 -3.88 -3.96
N GLY A 125 -7.61 -2.87 -3.93
CA GLY A 125 -8.05 -2.25 -2.69
C GLY A 125 -7.74 -0.75 -2.59
N ASN A 126 -8.22 -0.16 -1.51
CA ASN A 126 -8.21 1.28 -1.27
C ASN A 126 -8.41 1.61 0.21
N THR A 127 -8.15 2.86 0.57
CA THR A 127 -8.46 3.42 1.89
C THR A 127 -9.73 4.29 1.82
N ILE A 128 -10.68 4.07 2.73
CA ILE A 128 -11.94 4.80 2.81
C ILE A 128 -12.17 5.41 4.19
N ASP A 129 -12.75 6.61 4.22
CA ASP A 129 -13.31 7.19 5.43
C ASP A 129 -14.69 6.59 5.72
N THR A 130 -14.95 6.29 7.00
CA THR A 130 -16.21 5.70 7.47
C THR A 130 -17.03 6.74 8.26
N GLU A 131 -17.85 6.29 9.20
CA GLU A 131 -18.74 7.16 9.97
C GLU A 131 -17.98 8.31 10.66
N SER A 132 -18.59 9.49 10.64
CA SER A 132 -18.03 10.70 11.26
C SER A 132 -18.96 11.26 12.34
N THR A 133 -18.37 11.86 13.37
CA THR A 133 -19.08 12.43 14.51
C THR A 133 -18.36 13.69 14.99
N GLY A 134 -19.10 14.61 15.59
CA GLY A 134 -18.55 15.83 16.18
C GLY A 134 -19.25 17.07 15.64
N SER A 135 -18.83 18.22 16.18
CA SER A 135 -19.35 19.51 15.76
C SER A 135 -18.26 20.55 15.92
N MET A 136 -18.11 21.40 14.92
CA MET A 136 -17.14 22.48 14.90
C MET A 136 -17.83 23.78 14.50
N SER A 137 -17.55 24.84 15.25
CA SER A 137 -18.05 26.18 14.98
C SER A 137 -16.88 27.12 14.76
N CYS A 138 -16.85 27.79 13.62
CA CYS A 138 -15.87 28.82 13.29
C CYS A 138 -16.54 30.19 13.32
N GLY A 139 -15.87 31.15 13.95
CA GLY A 139 -16.39 32.51 14.08
C GLY A 139 -15.30 33.56 13.95
N ILE A 140 -15.73 34.77 13.60
CA ILE A 140 -14.89 35.97 13.56
C ILE A 140 -15.53 36.99 14.49
N GLY A 141 -14.78 37.43 15.49
CA GLY A 141 -15.14 38.49 16.43
C GLY A 141 -14.13 39.64 16.43
N PRO A 142 -14.39 40.72 17.17
CA PRO A 142 -13.49 41.87 17.25
C PRO A 142 -12.11 41.46 17.79
N GLY A 143 -11.12 41.38 16.91
CA GLY A 143 -9.73 41.03 17.25
C GLY A 143 -9.44 39.53 17.42
N VAL A 144 -10.41 38.63 17.17
CA VAL A 144 -10.19 37.18 17.27
C VAL A 144 -10.97 36.44 16.19
N ALA A 145 -10.32 35.54 15.47
CA ALA A 145 -10.95 34.57 14.58
C ALA A 145 -10.49 33.19 15.01
N GLY A 146 -11.40 32.22 14.99
CA GLY A 146 -11.04 30.87 15.39
C GLY A 146 -12.20 29.89 15.33
N CYS A 147 -11.83 28.61 15.38
CA CYS A 147 -12.77 27.51 15.46
C CYS A 147 -12.73 26.87 16.86
N PHE A 148 -13.90 26.47 17.34
CA PHE A 148 -14.08 25.72 18.57
C PHE A 148 -14.90 24.47 18.30
N GLY A 149 -14.47 23.33 18.86
CA GLY A 149 -15.15 22.06 18.75
C GLY A 149 -14.20 20.92 18.40
N PHE A 150 -14.75 19.85 17.84
CA PHE A 150 -13.98 18.70 17.39
C PHE A 150 -14.73 17.94 16.30
N GLY A 151 -13.98 17.20 15.49
CA GLY A 151 -14.49 16.16 14.60
C GLY A 151 -13.72 14.87 14.82
N THR A 152 -14.37 13.74 14.64
CA THR A 152 -13.77 12.41 14.58
C THR A 152 -14.42 11.62 13.46
N TRP A 153 -13.64 10.79 12.79
CA TRP A 153 -14.13 9.88 11.76
C TRP A 153 -13.29 8.62 11.78
N GLY A 154 -13.88 7.49 11.39
CA GLY A 154 -13.11 6.27 11.16
C GLY A 154 -12.47 6.28 9.79
N THR A 155 -11.38 5.54 9.65
CA THR A 155 -10.78 5.22 8.35
C THR A 155 -10.44 3.74 8.35
N GLU A 156 -10.74 3.07 7.24
CA GLU A 156 -10.45 1.66 7.01
C GLU A 156 -9.70 1.52 5.70
N SER A 157 -8.73 0.63 5.67
CA SER A 157 -8.06 0.22 4.44
C SER A 157 -8.12 -1.28 4.30
N GLU A 158 -8.41 -1.73 3.09
CA GLU A 158 -8.44 -3.13 2.72
C GLU A 158 -7.66 -3.27 1.41
N TYR A 159 -6.60 -4.07 1.45
CA TYR A 159 -5.76 -4.34 0.29
C TYR A 159 -5.53 -5.84 0.14
N GLU A 160 -5.56 -6.32 -1.10
CA GLU A 160 -5.28 -7.69 -1.48
C GLU A 160 -4.15 -7.72 -2.53
N ALA A 161 -3.10 -8.47 -2.25
CA ALA A 161 -2.02 -8.80 -3.15
C ALA A 161 -2.22 -10.20 -3.73
N THR A 162 -2.38 -10.32 -5.05
CA THR A 162 -2.35 -11.60 -5.77
C THR A 162 -1.00 -11.79 -6.45
N ILE A 163 -0.31 -12.89 -6.14
CA ILE A 163 1.02 -13.21 -6.66
C ILE A 163 0.88 -14.17 -7.84
N TRP A 164 1.36 -13.75 -9.01
CA TRP A 164 1.32 -14.53 -10.25
C TRP A 164 2.72 -14.89 -10.72
N ASP A 165 2.92 -16.15 -11.04
CA ASP A 165 4.17 -16.71 -11.56
C ASP A 165 4.12 -16.75 -13.10
N PHE A 166 5.09 -16.11 -13.77
CA PHE A 166 5.18 -16.11 -15.23
C PHE A 166 5.76 -17.38 -15.84
N THR A 167 6.55 -18.13 -15.08
CA THR A 167 7.14 -19.40 -15.50
C THR A 167 6.07 -20.48 -15.56
N ASP A 168 5.33 -20.66 -14.46
CA ASP A 168 4.30 -21.68 -14.33
C ASP A 168 2.91 -21.22 -14.78
N LYS A 169 2.71 -19.90 -14.98
CA LYS A 169 1.46 -19.29 -15.46
C LYS A 169 0.28 -19.59 -14.56
N VAL A 170 0.52 -19.49 -13.26
CA VAL A 170 -0.48 -19.77 -12.22
C VAL A 170 -0.38 -18.75 -11.11
N GLU A 171 -1.49 -18.62 -10.37
CA GLU A 171 -1.52 -17.91 -9.10
C GLU A 171 -0.86 -18.80 -8.06
N VAL A 172 0.12 -18.26 -7.35
CA VAL A 172 0.95 -18.99 -6.39
C VAL A 172 0.69 -18.57 -4.95
N GLY A 173 0.10 -17.39 -4.75
CA GLY A 173 -0.30 -16.90 -3.43
C GLY A 173 -1.23 -15.70 -3.51
N ARG A 174 -1.93 -15.46 -2.40
CA ARG A 174 -2.74 -14.27 -2.16
C ARG A 174 -2.56 -13.85 -0.71
N VAL A 175 -2.34 -12.55 -0.49
CA VAL A 175 -2.20 -11.95 0.84
C VAL A 175 -3.16 -10.78 0.93
N SER A 176 -3.85 -10.64 2.06
CA SER A 176 -4.72 -9.49 2.31
C SER A 176 -4.35 -8.82 3.64
N ALA A 177 -4.46 -7.51 3.68
CA ALA A 177 -4.29 -6.70 4.87
C ALA A 177 -5.47 -5.76 5.02
N VAL A 178 -6.15 -5.88 6.14
CA VAL A 178 -7.24 -4.99 6.55
C VAL A 178 -6.77 -4.22 7.77
N THR A 179 -6.84 -2.90 7.72
CA THR A 179 -6.50 -2.05 8.86
C THR A 179 -7.56 -1.01 9.11
N SER A 180 -7.80 -0.69 10.38
CA SER A 180 -8.79 0.31 10.79
C SER A 180 -8.24 1.21 11.88
N GLY A 181 -8.67 2.47 11.87
CA GLY A 181 -8.20 3.49 12.79
C GLY A 181 -9.20 4.62 12.95
N GLN A 182 -9.00 5.42 13.99
CA GLN A 182 -9.85 6.58 14.27
C GLN A 182 -9.07 7.88 14.16
N ASN A 183 -9.59 8.79 13.34
CA ASN A 183 -9.08 10.14 13.19
C ASN A 183 -9.74 11.08 14.18
N TYR A 184 -8.99 12.10 14.60
CA TYR A 184 -9.46 13.10 15.54
C TYR A 184 -8.91 14.48 15.17
N MET A 185 -9.79 15.47 15.08
CA MET A 185 -9.45 16.84 14.74
C MET A 185 -10.02 17.80 15.79
N PRO A 186 -9.25 18.15 16.83
CA PRO A 186 -9.64 19.20 17.76
C PRO A 186 -9.50 20.57 17.10
N ALA A 187 -10.44 21.46 17.42
CA ALA A 187 -10.39 22.86 17.02
C ALA A 187 -10.34 23.75 18.27
N VAL A 188 -9.18 24.35 18.51
CA VAL A 188 -8.99 25.44 19.48
C VAL A 188 -8.23 26.54 18.75
N VAL A 189 -8.97 27.50 18.19
CA VAL A 189 -8.49 28.52 17.24
C VAL A 189 -8.20 27.96 15.86
N VAL A 190 -7.24 27.03 15.73
CA VAL A 190 -6.89 26.37 14.46
C VAL A 190 -7.18 24.87 14.57
N PRO A 191 -7.96 24.28 13.65
CA PRO A 191 -8.14 22.84 13.58
C PRO A 191 -6.84 22.16 13.16
N ILE A 192 -6.41 21.16 13.93
CA ILE A 192 -5.22 20.34 13.61
C ILE A 192 -5.68 18.88 13.54
N PRO A 193 -5.63 18.24 12.36
CA PRO A 193 -6.02 16.84 12.25
C PRO A 193 -4.94 15.91 12.81
N ILE A 194 -5.38 14.87 13.52
CA ILE A 194 -4.58 13.71 13.94
C ILE A 194 -5.14 12.52 13.16
N LEU A 195 -4.38 12.07 12.16
CA LEU A 195 -4.76 10.98 11.27
C LEU A 195 -4.16 9.66 11.77
N ALA A 196 -4.98 8.61 11.75
CA ALA A 196 -4.57 7.24 11.99
C ALA A 196 -3.86 6.71 10.72
N PRO A 197 -2.63 6.18 10.82
CA PRO A 197 -1.83 5.79 9.66
C PRO A 197 -2.23 4.42 9.07
N VAL A 198 -3.53 4.20 8.83
CA VAL A 198 -4.08 2.89 8.40
C VAL A 198 -3.45 2.39 7.09
N GLN A 199 -3.35 3.24 6.06
CA GLN A 199 -2.71 2.89 4.79
C GLN A 199 -1.23 2.51 4.98
N GLY A 200 -0.50 3.22 5.84
CA GLY A 200 0.91 2.91 6.14
C GLY A 200 1.05 1.56 6.85
N THR A 201 0.22 1.31 7.86
CA THR A 201 0.21 0.01 8.56
C THR A 201 -0.17 -1.15 7.64
N ALA A 202 -1.11 -0.95 6.72
CA ALA A 202 -1.44 -1.95 5.70
C ALA A 202 -0.28 -2.21 4.74
N CYS A 203 0.45 -1.15 4.35
CA CYS A 203 1.65 -1.27 3.52
C CYS A 203 2.74 -2.07 4.24
N ASP A 204 3.04 -1.72 5.50
CA ASP A 204 4.05 -2.45 6.29
C ASP A 204 3.65 -3.93 6.40
N SER A 205 2.37 -4.21 6.65
CA SER A 205 1.83 -5.57 6.79
C SER A 205 1.93 -6.39 5.50
N LEU A 206 1.50 -5.85 4.36
CA LEU A 206 1.63 -6.54 3.07
C LEU A 206 3.10 -6.62 2.63
N GLY A 207 3.88 -5.58 2.89
CA GLY A 207 5.29 -5.50 2.57
C GLY A 207 6.09 -6.58 3.29
N ASP A 208 5.84 -6.81 4.58
CA ASP A 208 6.46 -7.89 5.36
C ASP A 208 6.15 -9.27 4.75
N GLN A 209 4.89 -9.53 4.42
CA GLN A 209 4.45 -10.81 3.85
C GLN A 209 5.04 -11.06 2.46
N LEU A 210 5.04 -10.03 1.60
CA LEU A 210 5.61 -10.14 0.26
C LEU A 210 7.15 -10.25 0.32
N LEU A 211 7.79 -9.57 1.26
CA LEU A 211 9.23 -9.71 1.49
C LEU A 211 9.56 -11.14 1.91
N GLU A 212 8.84 -11.71 2.88
CA GLU A 212 9.02 -13.09 3.31
C GLU A 212 8.89 -14.04 2.12
N TYR A 213 7.81 -13.91 1.34
CA TYR A 213 7.55 -14.73 0.14
C TYR A 213 8.66 -14.63 -0.92
N LEU A 214 9.17 -13.43 -1.20
CA LEU A 214 10.14 -13.20 -2.27
C LEU A 214 11.59 -13.51 -1.85
N SER A 215 11.89 -13.39 -0.56
CA SER A 215 13.22 -13.58 -0.01
C SER A 215 13.64 -15.05 0.02
N ALA A 216 14.92 -15.32 -0.25
CA ALA A 216 15.46 -16.68 -0.24
C ALA A 216 15.76 -17.21 1.17
N ASN A 217 15.71 -16.36 2.19
CA ASN A 217 16.10 -16.67 3.56
C ASN A 217 14.97 -16.30 4.52
N HIS A 218 14.28 -17.31 5.04
CA HIS A 218 13.54 -17.19 6.29
C HIS A 218 14.52 -17.15 7.48
#